data_AF-A0A973TZH2-F1
#
_entry.id   AF-A0A973TZH2-F1
#
_cell.length_a   1.000
_cell.length_b   1.000
_cell.length_c   1.000
_cell.angle_alpha   90.00
_cell.angle_beta   90.00
_cell.angle_gamma   90.00
#
_symmetry.space_group_name_H-M   'P 1'
#
loop_
_entity.id
_entity.type
_entity.pdbx_description
1 polymer ?
#
loop_
_entity_poly.entity_id
_entity_poly.type
_entity_poly.pdbx_seq_one_letter_code
_entity_poly.pdbx_strand_id
1 'polypeptide(L)'
;MTAEETVEDAVRAAFAAGRPLRFDPKAPKRDRAVRGELLSARLADGTRAAALRLVGAHVVGSFAVEGARVDHVIDFLDCSFERPPDLRMARLVGLRMRGCKVPGLWGRNLRVGSDLVLEAGFTSDGVVDLTDAAVDGTFRLAGAVLRGTGGGHALLAARIRLS
;
A
#
# COMPACT_ATOMS: atom_id res chain seq x y z
N MET A 1 -27.11 -9.67 1.56
CA MET A 1 -25.70 -9.81 1.19
C MET A 1 -25.42 -8.81 0.09
N THR A 2 -24.85 -7.66 0.43
CA THR A 2 -24.55 -6.61 -0.53
C THR A 2 -23.28 -6.97 -1.32
N ALA A 3 -23.05 -6.31 -2.46
CA ALA A 3 -21.83 -6.51 -3.26
C ALA A 3 -20.55 -6.22 -2.44
N GLU A 4 -20.61 -5.25 -1.52
CA GLU A 4 -19.51 -4.92 -0.60
C GLU A 4 -19.18 -6.06 0.39
N GLU A 5 -20.19 -6.66 1.03
CA GLU A 5 -19.98 -7.80 1.95
C GLU A 5 -19.28 -8.97 1.23
N THR A 6 -19.64 -9.20 -0.05
CA THR A 6 -19.04 -10.26 -0.87
C THR A 6 -17.57 -9.98 -1.20
N VAL A 7 -17.23 -8.72 -1.49
CA VAL A 7 -15.83 -8.32 -1.78
C VAL A 7 -14.95 -8.49 -0.55
N GLU A 8 -15.42 -8.07 0.61
CA GLU A 8 -14.64 -8.16 1.84
C GLU A 8 -14.38 -9.59 2.28
N ASP A 9 -15.37 -10.47 2.13
CA ASP A 9 -15.20 -11.89 2.40
C ASP A 9 -14.18 -12.53 1.44
N ALA A 10 -14.20 -12.13 0.17
CA ALA A 10 -13.18 -12.54 -0.79
C ALA A 10 -11.78 -12.04 -0.40
N VAL A 11 -11.65 -10.81 0.10
CA VAL A 11 -10.38 -10.25 0.61
C VAL A 11 -9.88 -11.06 1.81
N ARG A 12 -10.76 -11.35 2.79
CA ARG A 12 -10.40 -12.15 3.98
C ARG A 12 -9.91 -13.54 3.58
N ALA A 13 -10.66 -14.23 2.70
CA ALA A 13 -10.30 -15.56 2.24
C ALA A 13 -8.99 -15.56 1.44
N ALA A 14 -8.77 -14.54 0.59
CA ALA A 14 -7.54 -14.42 -0.19
C ALA A 14 -6.32 -14.15 0.70
N PHE A 15 -6.45 -13.25 1.68
CA PHE A 15 -5.41 -12.92 2.65
C PHE A 15 -4.98 -14.14 3.46
N ALA A 16 -5.94 -14.88 4.03
CA ALA A 16 -5.68 -16.07 4.83
C ALA A 16 -4.94 -17.16 4.02
N ALA A 17 -5.27 -17.30 2.74
CA ALA A 17 -4.60 -18.23 1.83
C ALA A 17 -3.31 -17.66 1.19
N GLY A 18 -2.97 -16.38 1.44
CA GLY A 18 -1.86 -15.67 0.81
C GLY A 18 -1.96 -15.57 -0.72
N ARG A 19 -3.14 -15.78 -1.33
CA ARG A 19 -3.31 -15.77 -2.79
C ARG A 19 -3.63 -14.37 -3.30
N PRO A 20 -3.21 -14.00 -4.53
CA PRO A 20 -3.66 -12.76 -5.15
C PRO A 20 -5.19 -12.74 -5.34
N LEU A 21 -5.83 -11.64 -4.94
CA LEU A 21 -7.20 -11.32 -5.31
C LEU A 21 -7.17 -10.27 -6.42
N ARG A 22 -7.83 -10.59 -7.55
CA ARG A 22 -7.86 -9.75 -8.75
C ARG A 22 -9.26 -9.20 -8.97
N PHE A 23 -9.34 -7.90 -9.20
CA PHE A 23 -10.53 -7.19 -9.62
C PHE A 23 -10.43 -6.89 -11.12
N ASP A 24 -11.57 -6.95 -11.83
CA ASP A 24 -11.62 -6.52 -13.23
C ASP A 24 -11.36 -5.01 -13.32
N PRO A 25 -10.31 -4.55 -14.03
CA PRO A 25 -10.02 -3.13 -14.17
C PRO A 25 -11.12 -2.36 -14.92
N LYS A 26 -11.97 -3.04 -15.70
CA LYS A 26 -13.11 -2.43 -16.41
C LYS A 26 -14.35 -2.32 -15.53
N ALA A 27 -14.39 -3.00 -14.39
CA ALA A 27 -15.52 -2.93 -13.47
C ALA A 27 -15.60 -1.54 -12.81
N PRO A 28 -16.82 -1.05 -12.52
CA PRO A 28 -17.03 0.17 -11.74
C PRO A 28 -16.25 0.16 -10.42
N LYS A 29 -15.73 1.33 -10.00
CA LYS A 29 -14.96 1.47 -8.76
C LYS A 29 -15.66 0.89 -7.52
N ARG A 30 -16.99 1.05 -7.42
CA ARG A 30 -17.82 0.50 -6.35
C ARG A 30 -17.76 -1.02 -6.25
N ASP A 31 -17.60 -1.72 -7.38
CA ASP A 31 -17.61 -3.19 -7.43
C ASP A 31 -16.21 -3.78 -7.13
N ARG A 32 -15.21 -2.90 -7.05
CA ARG A 32 -13.83 -3.20 -6.66
C ARG A 32 -13.40 -2.40 -5.42
N ALA A 33 -14.36 -1.85 -4.67
CA ALA A 33 -14.13 -1.07 -3.47
C ALA A 33 -13.68 -1.99 -2.32
N VAL A 34 -12.57 -1.66 -1.69
CA VAL A 34 -12.04 -2.39 -0.53
C VAL A 34 -11.74 -1.38 0.57
N ARG A 35 -12.33 -1.56 1.76
CA ARG A 35 -12.07 -0.65 2.88
C ARG A 35 -10.62 -0.77 3.36
N GLY A 36 -9.92 0.35 3.45
CA GLY A 36 -8.57 0.42 3.99
C GLY A 36 -8.51 -0.05 5.44
N GLU A 37 -9.58 0.16 6.20
CA GLU A 37 -9.71 -0.27 7.60
C GLU A 37 -9.70 -1.80 7.70
N LEU A 38 -10.35 -2.50 6.75
CA LEU A 38 -10.30 -3.96 6.66
C LEU A 38 -8.87 -4.44 6.43
N LEU A 39 -8.16 -3.81 5.48
CA LEU A 39 -6.78 -4.17 5.16
C LEU A 39 -5.87 -3.96 6.38
N SER A 40 -6.03 -2.83 7.06
CA SER A 40 -5.27 -2.47 8.26
C SER A 40 -5.49 -3.48 9.39
N ALA A 41 -6.74 -3.85 9.66
CA ALA A 41 -7.08 -4.85 10.66
C ALA A 41 -6.46 -6.22 10.37
N ARG A 42 -6.52 -6.69 9.12
CA ARG A 42 -5.97 -8.00 8.74
C ARG A 42 -4.45 -8.06 8.88
N LEU A 43 -3.75 -6.96 8.63
CA LEU A 43 -2.30 -6.90 8.81
C LEU A 43 -1.89 -6.90 10.29
N ALA A 44 -2.79 -6.54 11.22
CA ALA A 44 -2.54 -6.58 12.65
C ALA A 44 -2.73 -7.98 13.28
N ASP A 45 -3.49 -8.87 12.65
CA ASP A 45 -3.91 -10.16 13.23
C ASP A 45 -2.80 -11.25 13.24
N GLY A 46 -1.61 -10.99 12.70
CA GLY A 46 -0.41 -11.84 12.85
C GLY A 46 -0.52 -13.28 12.34
N THR A 47 -1.45 -13.58 11.44
CA THR A 47 -1.72 -14.95 10.96
C THR A 47 -0.56 -15.49 10.11
N ARG A 48 0.22 -16.44 10.66
CA ARG A 48 1.38 -17.02 9.96
C ARG A 48 0.98 -17.60 8.59
N ALA A 49 1.83 -17.37 7.58
CA ALA A 49 1.66 -17.69 6.14
C ALA A 49 0.70 -16.81 5.31
N ALA A 50 0.01 -15.84 5.92
CA ALA A 50 -0.82 -14.89 5.18
C ALA A 50 0.01 -13.87 4.36
N ALA A 51 -0.62 -13.28 3.34
CA ALA A 51 -0.06 -12.16 2.59
C ALA A 51 -1.18 -11.31 1.99
N LEU A 52 -0.97 -9.98 1.97
CA LEU A 52 -1.91 -9.07 1.34
C LEU A 52 -1.51 -8.83 -0.11
N ARG A 53 -2.28 -9.40 -1.04
CA ARG A 53 -2.03 -9.34 -2.48
C ARG A 53 -3.28 -8.92 -3.23
N LEU A 54 -3.35 -7.66 -3.64
CA LEU A 54 -4.51 -7.11 -4.35
C LEU A 54 -4.11 -6.58 -5.73
N VAL A 55 -4.93 -6.89 -6.73
CA VAL A 55 -4.76 -6.42 -8.11
C VAL A 55 -6.01 -5.69 -8.57
N GLY A 56 -5.87 -4.44 -9.02
CA GLY A 56 -6.97 -3.65 -9.57
C GLY A 56 -7.97 -3.11 -8.54
N ALA A 57 -7.66 -3.17 -7.24
CA ALA A 57 -8.57 -2.72 -6.19
C ALA A 57 -8.72 -1.19 -6.13
N HIS A 58 -9.90 -0.72 -5.73
CA HIS A 58 -10.11 0.67 -5.31
C HIS A 58 -10.20 0.72 -3.78
N VAL A 59 -9.12 1.12 -3.13
CA VAL A 59 -9.06 1.22 -1.68
C VAL A 59 -9.78 2.50 -1.24
N VAL A 60 -10.89 2.31 -0.55
CA VAL A 60 -11.73 3.36 0.02
C VAL A 60 -11.45 3.49 1.52
N GLY A 61 -11.70 4.66 2.10
CA GLY A 61 -11.36 4.87 3.52
C GLY A 61 -9.85 4.92 3.80
N SER A 62 -9.45 4.67 5.04
CA SER A 62 -8.06 4.82 5.50
C SER A 62 -7.31 3.49 5.54
N PHE A 63 -6.25 3.35 4.73
CA PHE A 63 -5.27 2.28 4.90
C PHE A 63 -4.12 2.79 5.78
N ALA A 64 -4.13 2.38 7.05
CA ALA A 64 -3.22 2.89 8.07
C ALA A 64 -2.65 1.75 8.92
N VAL A 65 -1.33 1.59 8.85
CA VAL A 65 -0.56 0.63 9.66
C VAL A 65 0.48 1.37 10.50
N GLU A 66 0.17 2.61 10.91
CA GLU A 66 1.06 3.44 11.71
C GLU A 66 1.50 2.71 12.99
N GLY A 67 2.81 2.66 13.23
CA GLY A 67 3.42 1.98 14.37
C GLY A 67 3.31 0.45 14.38
N ALA A 68 2.61 -0.16 13.41
CA ALA A 68 2.41 -1.59 13.37
C ALA A 68 3.68 -2.34 12.93
N ARG A 69 3.82 -3.58 13.42
CA ARG A 69 4.72 -4.57 12.82
C ARG A 69 3.88 -5.46 11.92
N VAL A 70 4.20 -5.47 10.63
CA VAL A 70 3.53 -6.28 9.62
C VAL A 70 4.51 -7.33 9.11
N ASP A 71 4.32 -8.56 9.57
CA ASP A 71 5.16 -9.71 9.20
C ASP A 71 4.73 -10.35 7.86
N HIS A 72 3.79 -9.72 7.15
CA HIS A 72 3.27 -10.15 5.86
C HIS A 72 3.80 -9.25 4.73
N VAL A 73 4.08 -9.85 3.57
CA VAL A 73 4.35 -9.06 2.35
C VAL A 73 3.06 -8.37 1.91
N ILE A 74 3.18 -7.08 1.56
CA ILE A 74 2.11 -6.27 1.00
C ILE A 74 2.42 -6.02 -0.49
N ASP A 75 1.56 -6.51 -1.38
CA ASP A 75 1.68 -6.33 -2.83
C ASP A 75 0.36 -5.77 -3.39
N PHE A 76 0.40 -4.51 -3.80
CA PHE A 76 -0.64 -3.86 -4.56
C PHE A 76 -0.19 -3.70 -6.01
N LEU A 77 -1.03 -4.14 -6.94
CA LEU A 77 -0.81 -4.00 -8.37
C LEU A 77 -2.01 -3.29 -9.02
N ASP A 78 -1.77 -2.19 -9.72
CA ASP A 78 -2.80 -1.42 -10.42
C ASP A 78 -3.97 -0.97 -9.51
N CYS A 79 -3.69 -0.79 -8.22
CA CYS A 79 -4.67 -0.34 -7.23
C CYS A 79 -4.76 1.19 -7.17
N SER A 80 -5.88 1.71 -6.67
CA SER A 80 -6.09 3.16 -6.47
C SER A 80 -6.57 3.44 -5.06
N PHE A 81 -6.10 4.51 -4.45
CA PHE A 81 -6.43 4.88 -3.07
C PHE A 81 -7.17 6.22 -3.03
N GLU A 82 -8.20 6.33 -2.19
CA GLU A 82 -8.88 7.61 -1.94
C GLU A 82 -8.12 8.51 -0.96
N ARG A 83 -7.37 7.91 -0.04
CA ARG A 83 -6.59 8.60 1.00
C ARG A 83 -5.12 8.19 0.95
N PRO A 84 -4.19 9.05 1.41
CA PRO A 84 -2.78 8.67 1.48
C PRO A 84 -2.61 7.43 2.38
N PRO A 85 -1.95 6.36 1.92
CA PRO A 85 -1.51 5.28 2.79
C PRO A 85 -0.67 5.82 3.94
N ASP A 86 -1.03 5.44 5.16
CA ASP A 86 -0.29 5.80 6.38
C ASP A 86 0.55 4.63 6.87
N LEU A 87 1.85 4.76 6.66
CA LEU A 87 2.90 3.78 6.96
C LEU A 87 3.88 4.33 8.00
N ARG A 88 3.55 5.44 8.66
CA ARG A 88 4.47 6.11 9.61
C ARG A 88 4.85 5.17 10.73
N MET A 89 6.13 5.14 11.10
CA MET A 89 6.68 4.28 12.17
C MET A 89 6.43 2.76 12.00
N ALA A 90 5.89 2.31 10.86
CA ALA A 90 5.59 0.91 10.63
C ALA A 90 6.88 0.10 10.42
N ARG A 91 6.84 -1.19 10.72
CA ARG A 91 7.88 -2.17 10.38
C ARG A 91 7.27 -3.19 9.43
N LEU A 92 7.68 -3.17 8.17
CA LEU A 92 7.16 -4.03 7.12
C LEU A 92 8.22 -5.04 6.69
N VAL A 93 7.81 -6.26 6.34
CA VAL A 93 8.70 -7.20 5.65
C VAL A 93 9.03 -6.69 4.24
N GLY A 94 8.04 -6.18 3.50
CA GLY A 94 8.23 -5.62 2.17
C GLY A 94 6.95 -4.99 1.64
N LEU A 95 7.08 -3.94 0.82
CA LEU A 95 5.96 -3.22 0.23
C LEU A 95 6.18 -3.04 -1.27
N ARG A 96 5.22 -3.50 -2.07
CA ARG A 96 5.18 -3.29 -3.52
C ARG A 96 3.87 -2.61 -3.91
N MET A 97 3.97 -1.52 -4.66
CA MET A 97 2.84 -0.71 -5.12
C MET A 97 2.99 -0.39 -6.62
N ARG A 98 3.00 -1.43 -7.45
CA ARG A 98 3.22 -1.28 -8.90
C ARG A 98 1.98 -0.74 -9.58
N GLY A 99 2.13 0.25 -10.46
CA GLY A 99 1.00 0.86 -11.19
C GLY A 99 -0.04 1.53 -10.28
N CYS A 100 0.25 1.70 -9.00
CA CYS A 100 -0.73 2.18 -8.02
C CYS A 100 -0.87 3.70 -8.08
N LYS A 101 -2.08 4.20 -7.83
CA LYS A 101 -2.39 5.64 -7.78
C LYS A 101 -2.76 6.05 -6.36
N VAL A 102 -2.00 6.98 -5.78
CA VAL A 102 -2.23 7.46 -4.41
C VAL A 102 -2.27 8.99 -4.37
N PRO A 103 -3.05 9.60 -3.47
CA PRO A 103 -3.07 11.06 -3.30
C PRO A 103 -1.88 11.59 -2.46
N GLY A 104 -0.99 10.70 -2.02
CA GLY A 104 0.17 10.95 -1.17
C GLY A 104 0.61 9.63 -0.54
N LEU A 105 1.74 9.60 0.17
CA LEU A 105 2.17 8.45 0.97
C LEU A 105 2.92 8.93 2.20
N TRP A 106 2.46 8.55 3.39
CA TRP A 106 3.07 8.97 4.66
C TRP A 106 3.88 7.83 5.25
N GLY A 107 5.20 7.87 5.08
CA GLY A 107 6.13 6.81 5.48
C GLY A 107 7.26 7.30 6.38
N ARG A 108 7.04 8.37 7.18
CA ARG A 108 8.05 8.86 8.12
C ARG A 108 8.44 7.78 9.13
N ASN A 109 9.74 7.57 9.36
CA ASN A 109 10.26 6.51 10.22
C ASN A 109 9.87 5.07 9.81
N LEU A 110 9.43 4.85 8.58
CA LEU A 110 9.14 3.51 8.06
C LEU A 110 10.39 2.62 8.07
N ARG A 111 10.26 1.36 8.47
CA ARG A 111 11.30 0.33 8.34
C ARG A 111 10.82 -0.78 7.41
N VAL A 112 11.58 -1.09 6.38
CA VAL A 112 11.27 -2.15 5.42
C VAL A 112 12.42 -3.15 5.41
N GLY A 113 12.16 -4.39 5.83
CA GLY A 113 13.19 -5.44 5.94
C GLY A 113 13.63 -6.06 4.60
N SER A 114 12.96 -5.70 3.51
CA SER A 114 13.27 -6.11 2.14
C SER A 114 13.04 -4.90 1.22
N ASP A 115 12.35 -5.07 0.10
CA ASP A 115 12.19 -4.00 -0.88
C ASP A 115 11.02 -3.05 -0.59
N LEU A 116 11.24 -1.76 -0.88
CA LEU A 116 10.20 -0.75 -1.07
C LEU A 116 10.09 -0.42 -2.57
N VAL A 117 9.07 -0.94 -3.22
CA VAL A 117 8.90 -0.86 -4.68
C VAL A 117 7.69 -0.01 -5.04
N LEU A 118 7.96 1.19 -5.57
CA LEU A 118 6.97 2.17 -6.03
C LEU A 118 7.20 2.43 -7.53
N GLU A 119 7.01 1.41 -8.38
CA GLU A 119 7.45 1.44 -9.78
C GLU A 119 6.31 1.16 -10.78
N ALA A 120 6.66 1.06 -12.06
CA ALA A 120 5.77 0.62 -13.14
C ALA A 120 4.49 1.46 -13.23
N GLY A 121 4.64 2.78 -13.26
CA GLY A 121 3.51 3.70 -13.33
C GLY A 121 2.85 4.01 -11.99
N PHE A 122 3.54 3.77 -10.86
CA PHE A 122 3.13 4.33 -9.57
C PHE A 122 3.00 5.85 -9.69
N THR A 123 1.83 6.40 -9.32
CA THR A 123 1.60 7.84 -9.33
C THR A 123 1.22 8.35 -7.95
N SER A 124 1.88 9.41 -7.51
CA SER A 124 1.47 10.18 -6.34
C SER A 124 1.08 11.59 -6.73
N ASP A 125 -0.15 11.99 -6.42
CA ASP A 125 -0.63 13.36 -6.66
C ASP A 125 -0.31 14.32 -5.50
N GLY A 126 0.31 13.81 -4.44
CA GLY A 126 0.80 14.58 -3.30
C GLY A 126 2.15 14.07 -2.81
N VAL A 127 2.59 14.55 -1.64
CA VAL A 127 3.92 14.21 -1.13
C VAL A 127 4.05 12.71 -0.81
N VAL A 128 5.15 12.12 -1.25
CA VAL A 128 5.69 10.87 -0.69
C VAL A 128 6.69 11.24 0.38
N ASP A 129 6.34 11.09 1.66
CA ASP A 129 7.20 11.41 2.81
C ASP A 129 7.84 10.14 3.39
N LEU A 130 9.09 9.88 3.06
CA LEU A 130 9.95 8.80 3.54
C LEU A 130 11.06 9.34 4.46
N THR A 131 10.84 10.49 5.11
CA THR A 131 11.80 11.05 6.06
C THR A 131 12.12 10.04 7.16
N ASP A 132 13.40 9.82 7.45
CA ASP A 132 13.90 8.84 8.43
C ASP A 132 13.59 7.37 8.14
N ALA A 133 13.06 7.05 6.96
CA ALA A 133 12.81 5.67 6.57
C ALA A 133 14.11 4.86 6.47
N ALA A 134 14.04 3.56 6.68
CA ALA A 134 15.10 2.63 6.29
C ALA A 134 14.53 1.48 5.48
N VAL A 135 15.25 1.12 4.42
CA VAL A 135 14.95 0.00 3.54
C VAL A 135 16.20 -0.87 3.50
N ASP A 136 16.09 -2.10 3.98
CA ASP A 136 17.21 -3.05 4.05
C ASP A 136 17.48 -3.70 2.68
N GLY A 137 16.49 -3.68 1.79
CA GLY A 137 16.61 -4.09 0.39
C GLY A 137 16.56 -2.92 -0.58
N THR A 138 15.95 -3.13 -1.74
CA THR A 138 15.94 -2.13 -2.81
C THR A 138 14.83 -1.10 -2.62
N PHE A 139 15.16 0.19 -2.74
CA PHE A 139 14.17 1.25 -2.96
C PHE A 139 14.05 1.55 -4.46
N ARG A 140 12.85 1.36 -5.03
CA ARG A 140 12.60 1.55 -6.47
C ARG A 140 11.51 2.58 -6.76
N LEU A 141 11.81 3.48 -7.68
CA LEU A 141 10.89 4.50 -8.24
C LEU A 141 10.85 4.46 -9.78
N ALA A 142 11.26 3.35 -10.39
CA ALA A 142 11.38 3.26 -11.85
C ALA A 142 10.03 3.48 -12.55
N GLY A 143 9.96 4.50 -13.40
CA GLY A 143 8.71 4.87 -14.08
C GLY A 143 7.62 5.42 -13.15
N ALA A 144 7.97 5.85 -11.93
CA ALA A 144 7.05 6.53 -11.03
C ALA A 144 6.85 7.99 -11.45
N VAL A 145 5.65 8.52 -11.18
CA VAL A 145 5.33 9.95 -11.35
C VAL A 145 4.94 10.52 -9.99
N LEU A 146 5.80 11.36 -9.41
CA LEU A 146 5.55 12.02 -8.13
C LEU A 146 5.24 13.49 -8.38
N ARG A 147 4.14 13.99 -7.81
CA ARG A 147 3.70 15.37 -7.93
C ARG A 147 3.65 16.03 -6.55
N GLY A 148 4.09 17.28 -6.47
CA GLY A 148 3.90 18.10 -5.29
C GLY A 148 2.55 18.82 -5.35
N THR A 149 1.83 18.89 -4.24
CA THR A 149 0.66 19.75 -4.12
C THR A 149 1.08 21.20 -3.82
N GLY A 150 0.49 22.17 -4.53
CA GLY A 150 0.63 23.60 -4.21
C GLY A 150 2.06 24.15 -4.23
N GLY A 151 2.97 23.56 -5.03
CA GLY A 151 4.38 23.96 -5.06
C GLY A 151 5.25 23.32 -3.97
N GLY A 152 4.70 22.42 -3.16
CA GLY A 152 5.44 21.62 -2.18
C GLY A 152 6.29 20.51 -2.80
N HIS A 153 7.03 19.78 -1.97
CA HIS A 153 7.87 18.67 -2.40
C HIS A 153 7.04 17.48 -2.88
N ALA A 154 7.44 16.88 -4.00
CA ALA A 154 6.88 15.60 -4.47
C ALA A 154 7.42 14.40 -3.67
N LEU A 155 8.67 14.49 -3.20
CA LEU A 155 9.35 13.47 -2.40
C LEU A 155 10.11 14.15 -1.26
N LEU A 156 9.84 13.73 -0.03
CA LEU A 156 10.67 14.01 1.14
C LEU A 156 11.34 12.71 1.54
N ALA A 157 12.66 12.64 1.47
CA ALA A 157 13.43 11.44 1.83
C ALA A 157 14.66 11.79 2.66
N ALA A 158 14.56 12.85 3.47
CA ALA A 158 15.66 13.27 4.33
C ALA A 158 16.04 12.13 5.29
N ARG A 159 17.34 11.82 5.34
CA ARG A 159 17.91 10.74 6.16
C ARG A 159 17.34 9.35 5.89
N ILE A 160 16.82 9.11 4.68
CA ILE A 160 16.52 7.75 4.25
C ILE A 160 17.80 6.92 4.27
N ARG A 161 17.72 5.69 4.80
CA ARG A 161 18.82 4.72 4.79
C ARG A 161 18.48 3.58 3.85
N LEU A 162 19.41 3.26 2.96
CA LEU A 162 19.37 2.14 2.04
C LEU A 162 20.61 1.29 2.34
N SER A 163 20.45 -0.03 2.44
CA SER A 163 21.57 -0.96 2.68
C SER A 163 22.08 -1.59 1.40
#